data_AF-A0A820XDM2-F1
#
_entry.id   AF-A0A820XDM2-F1
#
_cell.length_a   1.000
_cell.length_b   1.000
_cell.length_c   1.000
_cell.angle_alpha   90.00
_cell.angle_beta   90.00
_cell.angle_gamma   90.00
#
_symmetry.space_group_name_H-M   'P 1'
#
loop_
_entity.id
_entity.type
_entity.pdbx_description
1 polymer ?
#
loop_
_entity_poly.entity_id
_entity_poly.type
_entity_poly.pdbx_seq_one_letter_code
_entity_poly.pdbx_strand_id
1 'polypeptide(L)'
;MRDPHSIVKVLALSTLGTVTASGFYSAAGSASVQGDYVTDRAQGGGFNSGGSAPQWIEIDLPSAYSIYSVCLSVGQNPNGATLHEIYMGTSSTTLSLVTTWNSYTSSGEWLNTTYNPMVTGITAIRVSTVSSPSWVAWNKFLIYGV
;
A
#
# COMPACT_ATOMS: atom_id res chain seq x y z
N MET A 1 -1.95 12.20 -38.93
CA MET A 1 -0.93 11.39 -38.23
C MET A 1 -1.42 11.25 -36.80
N ARG A 2 -1.86 10.04 -36.40
CA ARG A 2 -2.38 9.78 -35.05
C ARG A 2 -1.20 9.70 -34.08
N ASP A 3 -1.32 10.42 -32.96
CA ASP A 3 -0.37 10.40 -31.86
C ASP A 3 -0.34 8.99 -31.20
N PRO A 4 0.82 8.32 -31.06
CA PRO A 4 0.89 6.94 -30.56
C PRO A 4 0.73 6.80 -29.04
N HIS A 5 0.52 7.89 -28.29
CA HIS A 5 0.31 7.85 -26.84
C HIS A 5 -1.17 8.05 -26.50
N SER A 6 -1.99 7.02 -26.76
CA SER A 6 -3.26 6.87 -26.05
C SER A 6 -2.94 6.80 -24.56
N ILE A 7 -3.08 7.91 -23.84
CA ILE A 7 -2.86 8.01 -22.40
C ILE A 7 -3.73 6.96 -21.73
N VAL A 8 -3.09 5.90 -21.24
CA VAL A 8 -3.67 4.95 -20.31
C VAL A 8 -4.17 5.78 -19.13
N LYS A 9 -5.49 5.82 -18.92
CA LYS A 9 -6.09 6.57 -17.82
C LYS A 9 -5.78 5.84 -16.52
N VAL A 10 -4.60 6.10 -15.96
CA VAL A 10 -4.15 5.55 -14.69
C VAL A 10 -5.09 6.04 -13.58
N LEU A 11 -5.85 5.12 -13.00
CA LEU A 11 -6.80 5.39 -11.93
C LEU A 11 -6.10 5.22 -10.58
N ALA A 12 -6.37 6.10 -9.62
CA ALA A 12 -6.04 5.87 -8.22
C ALA A 12 -6.98 4.79 -7.67
N LEU A 13 -6.55 3.52 -7.73
CA LEU A 13 -7.35 2.37 -7.34
C LEU A 13 -7.52 2.25 -5.83
N SER A 14 -6.59 2.85 -5.07
CA SER A 14 -6.65 2.89 -3.60
C SER A 14 -7.97 3.46 -3.08
N THR A 15 -8.63 4.36 -3.81
CA THR A 15 -9.90 4.98 -3.38
C THR A 15 -11.15 4.16 -3.70
N LEU A 16 -11.01 3.05 -4.41
CA LEU A 16 -12.14 2.22 -4.86
C LEU A 16 -12.34 0.98 -3.99
N GLY A 17 -11.28 0.57 -3.29
CA GLY A 17 -11.28 -0.67 -2.53
C GLY A 17 -11.72 -0.50 -1.08
N THR A 18 -12.05 -1.63 -0.46
CA THR A 18 -12.18 -1.72 1.00
C THR A 18 -10.79 -1.95 1.59
N VAL A 19 -10.49 -1.32 2.73
CA VAL A 19 -9.17 -1.46 3.37
C VAL A 19 -9.28 -2.26 4.64
N THR A 20 -8.41 -3.26 4.76
CA THR A 20 -8.22 -4.07 5.95
C THR A 20 -6.77 -3.97 6.41
N ALA A 21 -6.52 -4.21 7.70
CA ALA A 21 -5.18 -4.13 8.27
C ALA A 21 -5.01 -5.15 9.40
N SER A 22 -3.76 -5.48 9.72
CA SER A 22 -3.41 -6.42 10.79
C SER A 22 -3.71 -5.92 12.20
N GLY A 23 -3.82 -4.61 12.38
CA GLY A 23 -4.06 -3.99 13.68
C GLY A 23 -4.23 -2.48 13.56
N PHE A 24 -4.68 -1.85 14.63
CA PHE A 24 -4.87 -0.41 14.73
C PHE A 24 -4.31 0.09 16.06
N TYR A 25 -3.74 1.30 16.07
CA TYR A 25 -3.24 1.91 17.31
C TYR A 25 -4.33 2.15 18.36
N SER A 26 -5.56 2.42 17.93
CA SER A 26 -6.69 2.59 18.83
C SER A 26 -7.74 1.49 18.64
N ALA A 27 -8.44 1.14 19.73
CA ALA A 27 -9.51 0.14 19.71
C ALA A 27 -10.73 0.58 18.87
N ALA A 28 -10.85 1.86 18.55
CA ALA A 28 -11.84 2.42 17.62
C ALA A 28 -11.30 2.59 16.19
N GLY A 29 -10.05 2.19 15.95
CA GLY A 29 -9.35 2.35 14.69
C GLY A 29 -9.99 1.54 13.57
N SER A 30 -10.08 2.17 12.40
CA SER A 30 -10.49 1.53 11.16
C SER A 30 -9.62 2.10 10.05
N ALA A 31 -9.16 1.24 9.14
CA ALA A 31 -8.44 1.69 7.96
C ALA A 31 -9.47 2.28 7.03
N SER A 32 -9.35 3.56 6.73
CA SER A 32 -10.24 4.23 5.78
C SER A 32 -9.43 4.96 4.74
N VAL A 33 -9.93 4.90 3.50
CA VAL A 33 -9.36 5.68 2.40
C VAL A 33 -10.11 6.99 2.32
N GLN A 34 -9.45 8.08 2.70
CA GLN A 34 -9.99 9.43 2.54
C GLN A 34 -9.19 10.14 1.45
N GLY A 35 -9.69 10.12 0.21
CA GLY A 35 -8.87 10.52 -0.95
C GLY A 35 -7.71 9.55 -1.13
N ASP A 36 -6.49 10.03 -1.38
CA ASP A 36 -5.29 9.19 -1.56
C ASP A 36 -4.67 8.66 -0.25
N TYR A 37 -5.31 8.89 0.90
CA TYR A 37 -4.73 8.60 2.22
C TYR A 37 -5.31 7.32 2.77
N VAL A 38 -4.45 6.38 3.19
CA VAL A 38 -4.88 5.32 4.11
C VAL A 38 -4.64 5.83 5.52
N THR A 39 -5.72 6.03 6.26
CA THR A 39 -5.71 6.69 7.57
C THR A 39 -6.21 5.74 8.66
N ASP A 40 -5.67 5.89 9.87
CA ASP A 40 -6.37 5.45 11.08
C ASP A 40 -7.39 6.54 11.41
N ARG A 41 -8.68 6.24 11.19
CA ARG A 41 -9.79 7.20 11.34
C ARG A 41 -9.83 7.87 12.72
N ALA A 42 -9.27 7.25 13.75
CA ALA A 42 -9.25 7.79 15.11
C ALA A 42 -8.22 8.91 15.34
N GLN A 43 -7.19 9.03 14.49
CA GLN A 43 -6.07 9.98 14.71
C GLN A 43 -6.06 11.20 13.79
N GLY A 44 -6.88 11.22 12.73
CA GLY A 44 -6.89 12.34 11.77
C GLY A 44 -5.57 12.52 11.01
N GLY A 45 -4.72 11.48 10.95
CA GLY A 45 -3.39 11.45 10.33
C GLY A 45 -3.09 10.11 9.63
N GLY A 46 -1.81 9.82 9.37
CA GLY A 46 -1.37 8.54 8.76
C GLY A 46 -1.81 7.29 9.54
N PHE A 47 -1.76 6.13 8.90
CA PHE A 47 -2.09 4.85 9.52
C PHE A 47 -1.01 4.39 10.51
N ASN A 48 -1.39 3.87 11.68
CA ASN A 48 -0.51 3.20 12.62
C ASN A 48 -1.14 1.87 13.06
N SER A 49 -0.39 0.78 12.95
CA SER A 49 -0.89 -0.56 13.25
C SER A 49 -1.04 -0.86 14.75
N GLY A 50 -0.51 0.00 15.62
CA GLY A 50 -0.49 -0.19 17.07
C GLY A 50 0.59 -1.15 17.59
N GLY A 51 1.51 -1.60 16.73
CA GLY A 51 2.50 -2.60 17.12
C GLY A 51 3.76 -2.61 16.25
N SER A 52 4.75 -3.37 16.71
CA SER A 52 5.97 -3.66 15.95
C SER A 52 5.69 -4.57 14.75
N ALA A 53 6.62 -4.58 13.79
CA ALA A 53 6.60 -5.51 12.67
C ALA A 53 6.58 -6.98 13.16
N PRO A 54 5.97 -7.92 12.42
CA PRO A 54 5.32 -7.72 11.11
C PRO A 54 3.91 -7.13 11.21
N GLN A 55 3.57 -6.21 10.31
CA GLN A 55 2.22 -5.62 10.20
C GLN A 55 1.91 -5.36 8.73
N TRP A 56 0.63 -5.39 8.37
CA TRP A 56 0.19 -5.22 6.99
C TRP A 56 -1.06 -4.36 6.85
N ILE A 57 -1.21 -3.80 5.66
CA ILE A 57 -2.43 -3.15 5.19
C ILE A 57 -2.75 -3.64 3.78
N GLU A 58 -4.03 -3.90 3.53
CA GLU A 58 -4.53 -4.51 2.31
C GLU A 58 -5.69 -3.70 1.73
N ILE A 59 -5.72 -3.60 0.41
CA ILE A 59 -6.81 -3.00 -0.35
C ILE A 59 -7.45 -4.09 -1.21
N ASP A 60 -8.73 -4.33 -0.96
CA ASP A 60 -9.60 -5.21 -1.74
C ASP A 60 -10.38 -4.38 -2.77
N LEU A 61 -10.00 -4.48 -4.04
CA LEU A 61 -10.61 -3.81 -5.17
C LEU A 61 -11.95 -4.46 -5.55
N PRO A 62 -12.93 -3.67 -6.04
CA PRO A 62 -14.27 -4.16 -6.36
C PRO A 62 -14.33 -5.04 -7.62
N SER A 63 -13.27 -5.04 -8.42
CA SER A 63 -13.12 -5.82 -9.65
C SER A 63 -11.64 -6.09 -9.90
N ALA A 64 -11.34 -6.94 -10.90
CA ALA A 64 -9.96 -7.19 -11.29
C ALA A 64 -9.40 -6.02 -12.11
N TYR A 65 -8.18 -5.59 -11.79
CA TYR A 65 -7.45 -4.51 -12.46
C TYR A 65 -6.07 -4.97 -12.93
N SER A 66 -5.47 -4.18 -13.81
CA SER A 66 -4.06 -4.26 -14.18
C SER A 66 -3.27 -3.19 -13.44
N ILE A 67 -2.34 -3.61 -12.57
CA ILE A 67 -1.58 -2.71 -11.71
C ILE A 67 -0.32 -2.24 -12.43
N TYR A 68 -0.20 -0.93 -12.55
CA TYR A 68 0.93 -0.24 -13.15
C TYR A 68 1.97 0.18 -12.11
N SER A 69 1.55 0.67 -10.94
CA SER A 69 2.49 1.16 -9.93
C SER A 69 1.91 1.09 -8.52
N VAL A 70 2.80 0.94 -7.56
CA VAL A 70 2.52 1.02 -6.12
C VAL A 70 3.48 2.00 -5.48
N CYS A 71 2.94 2.88 -4.63
CA CYS A 71 3.68 3.91 -3.90
C CYS A 71 3.34 3.84 -2.41
N LEU A 72 4.35 3.89 -1.54
CA LEU A 72 4.21 3.89 -0.10
C LEU A 72 4.98 5.05 0.50
N SER A 73 4.32 5.89 1.30
CA SER A 73 4.99 6.87 2.15
C SER A 73 5.17 6.29 3.54
N VAL A 74 6.42 6.09 3.95
CA VAL A 74 6.76 5.39 5.19
C VAL A 74 6.45 6.26 6.41
N GLY A 75 5.76 5.69 7.40
CA GLY A 75 5.59 6.28 8.72
C GLY A 75 6.48 5.55 9.73
N GLN A 76 7.48 6.22 10.27
CA GLN A 76 8.33 5.62 11.29
C GLN A 76 8.96 6.67 12.21
N ASN A 77 9.36 6.23 13.40
CA ASN A 77 10.28 6.94 14.29
C ASN A 77 10.83 5.91 15.31
N PRO A 78 12.14 5.62 15.35
CA PRO A 78 13.24 6.26 14.61
C PRO A 78 13.38 5.81 13.13
N ASN A 79 14.24 6.51 12.38
CA ASN A 79 14.71 6.08 11.06
C ASN A 79 15.62 4.84 11.18
N GLY A 80 15.66 3.98 10.16
CA GLY A 80 16.47 2.76 10.23
C GLY A 80 16.22 1.78 9.09
N ALA A 81 16.82 0.59 9.19
CA ALA A 81 16.63 -0.48 8.22
C ALA A 81 15.21 -1.05 8.29
N THR A 82 14.54 -1.12 7.14
CA THR A 82 13.19 -1.66 7.00
C THR A 82 13.13 -2.69 5.88
N LEU A 83 12.26 -3.68 6.05
CA LEU A 83 11.88 -4.64 5.02
C LEU A 83 10.38 -4.51 4.77
N HIS A 84 10.01 -4.08 3.56
CA HIS A 84 8.64 -4.04 3.09
C HIS A 84 8.44 -4.99 1.92
N GLU A 85 7.30 -5.64 1.86
CA GLU A 85 6.91 -6.59 0.82
C GLU A 85 5.53 -6.23 0.28
N ILE A 86 5.40 -6.19 -1.04
CA ILE A 86 4.12 -6.00 -1.73
C ILE A 86 3.67 -7.35 -2.26
N TYR A 87 2.45 -7.72 -1.89
CA TYR A 87 1.76 -8.88 -2.40
C TYR A 87 0.56 -8.47 -3.24
N MET A 88 0.27 -9.24 -4.29
CA MET A 88 -0.89 -9.05 -5.14
C MET A 88 -1.54 -10.39 -5.46
N GLY A 89 -2.86 -10.43 -5.61
CA GLY A 89 -3.60 -11.66 -5.90
C GLY A 89 -5.00 -11.43 -6.41
N THR A 90 -5.66 -12.55 -6.76
CA THR A 90 -7.07 -12.60 -7.16
C THR A 90 -8.03 -12.64 -5.97
N SER A 91 -7.50 -12.74 -4.76
CA SER A 91 -8.17 -12.55 -3.47
C SER A 91 -7.13 -12.37 -2.36
N SER A 92 -7.57 -11.96 -1.17
CA SER A 92 -6.75 -11.90 0.06
C SER A 92 -6.11 -13.23 0.47
N THR A 93 -6.61 -14.36 -0.06
CA THR A 93 -6.12 -15.72 0.22
C THR A 93 -5.22 -16.28 -0.88
N THR A 94 -5.10 -15.60 -2.02
CA THR A 94 -4.31 -16.03 -3.18
C THR A 94 -3.25 -15.00 -3.57
N LEU A 95 -2.56 -14.47 -2.56
CA LEU A 95 -1.53 -13.46 -2.70
C LEU A 95 -0.18 -14.06 -3.11
N SER A 96 0.52 -13.38 -4.03
CA SER A 96 1.92 -13.68 -4.41
C SER A 96 2.79 -12.45 -4.18
N LEU A 97 4.03 -12.67 -3.71
CA LEU A 97 5.02 -11.61 -3.53
C LEU A 97 5.43 -11.07 -4.90
N VAL A 98 5.28 -9.76 -5.11
CA VAL A 98 5.62 -9.11 -6.39
C VAL A 98 6.72 -8.06 -6.26
N THR A 99 7.00 -7.55 -5.06
CA THR A 99 8.06 -6.55 -4.82
C THR A 99 8.58 -6.63 -3.40
N THR A 100 9.89 -6.44 -3.24
CA THR A 100 10.54 -6.29 -1.94
C THR A 100 11.34 -4.98 -1.92
N TRP A 101 11.13 -4.17 -0.89
CA TRP A 101 11.97 -3.02 -0.57
C TRP A 101 12.73 -3.32 0.72
N ASN A 102 14.04 -3.48 0.62
CA ASN A 102 14.93 -3.79 1.75
C ASN A 102 16.07 -2.77 1.77
N SER A 103 15.91 -1.73 2.57
CA SER A 103 16.88 -0.64 2.65
C SER A 103 16.77 0.10 3.99
N TYR A 104 17.70 1.02 4.23
CA TYR A 104 17.46 2.09 5.20
C TYR A 104 16.33 3.00 4.67
N THR A 105 15.42 3.40 5.55
CA THR A 105 14.34 4.34 5.24
C THR A 105 14.21 5.41 6.32
N SER A 106 13.66 6.55 5.92
CA SER A 106 13.33 7.67 6.80
C SER A 106 11.83 7.95 6.83
N SER A 107 11.35 8.53 7.93
CA SER A 107 9.96 8.99 8.02
C SER A 107 9.60 9.94 6.89
N GLY A 108 8.46 9.70 6.23
CA GLY A 108 7.98 10.46 5.09
C GLY A 108 8.60 10.08 3.73
N GLU A 109 9.61 9.21 3.72
CA GLU A 109 10.21 8.72 2.48
C GLU A 109 9.21 7.97 1.61
N TRP A 110 9.32 8.15 0.29
CA TRP A 110 8.49 7.48 -0.69
C TRP A 110 9.21 6.29 -1.31
N LEU A 111 8.64 5.11 -1.13
CA LEU A 111 9.02 3.89 -1.83
C LEU A 111 8.07 3.68 -3.00
N ASN A 112 8.61 3.46 -4.19
CA ASN A 112 7.82 3.36 -5.41
C ASN A 112 8.32 2.22 -6.28
N THR A 113 7.41 1.57 -6.99
CA THR A 113 7.73 0.58 -8.01
C THR A 113 6.75 0.70 -9.18
N THR A 114 7.23 0.45 -10.39
CA THR A 114 6.42 0.42 -11.61
C THR A 114 6.57 -0.95 -12.27
N TYR A 115 5.47 -1.51 -12.74
CA TYR A 115 5.43 -2.82 -13.36
C TYR A 115 5.30 -2.70 -14.88
N ASN A 116 6.29 -3.27 -15.59
CA ASN A 116 6.26 -3.40 -17.04
C ASN A 116 6.74 -4.81 -17.45
N PRO A 117 5.86 -5.71 -17.91
CA PRO A 117 4.42 -5.49 -18.12
C PRO A 117 3.63 -5.26 -16.81
N MET A 118 2.42 -4.70 -16.91
CA MET A 118 1.53 -4.53 -15.75
C MET A 118 1.16 -5.88 -15.13
N VAL A 119 0.89 -5.89 -13.82
CA VAL A 119 0.41 -7.09 -13.12
C VAL A 119 -1.11 -7.17 -13.27
N THR A 120 -1.61 -8.15 -14.02
CA THR A 120 -3.03 -8.24 -14.41
C THR A 120 -3.85 -9.14 -13.50
N GLY A 121 -5.16 -8.90 -13.45
CA GLY A 121 -6.12 -9.78 -12.76
C GLY A 121 -6.17 -9.57 -11.25
N ILE A 122 -5.72 -8.41 -10.77
CA ILE A 122 -5.52 -8.16 -9.34
C ILE A 122 -6.79 -7.58 -8.72
N THR A 123 -7.21 -8.18 -7.62
CA THR A 123 -8.31 -7.70 -6.77
C THR A 123 -7.85 -7.44 -5.35
N ALA A 124 -6.74 -8.02 -4.89
CA ALA A 124 -6.19 -7.78 -3.55
C ALA A 124 -4.73 -7.32 -3.65
N ILE A 125 -4.40 -6.24 -2.96
CA ILE A 125 -3.03 -5.71 -2.86
C ILE A 125 -2.71 -5.46 -1.40
N ARG A 126 -1.63 -6.08 -0.91
CA ARG A 126 -1.15 -5.95 0.47
C ARG A 126 0.25 -5.39 0.48
N VAL A 127 0.50 -4.41 1.34
CA VAL A 127 1.86 -4.07 1.76
C VAL A 127 2.09 -4.58 3.17
N SER A 128 3.17 -5.31 3.36
CA SER A 128 3.62 -5.88 4.63
C SER A 128 4.94 -5.24 5.02
N THR A 129 5.00 -4.61 6.18
CA THR A 129 6.28 -4.25 6.80
C THR A 129 6.71 -5.44 7.64
N VAL A 130 7.70 -6.18 7.17
CA VAL A 130 8.22 -7.41 7.78
C VAL A 130 9.23 -7.10 8.90
N SER A 131 10.02 -6.03 8.72
CA SER A 131 10.98 -5.55 9.72
C SER A 131 11.01 -4.02 9.75
N SER A 132 11.08 -3.44 10.94
CA SER A 132 11.18 -2.00 11.18
C SER A 132 11.80 -1.73 12.57
N PRO A 133 12.57 -0.63 12.74
CA PRO A 133 13.04 -0.20 14.06
C PRO A 133 11.94 0.47 14.92
N SER A 134 10.77 0.75 14.34
CA SER A 134 9.65 1.40 15.00
C SER A 134 8.37 0.57 14.96
N TRP A 135 7.35 1.03 15.68
CA TRP A 135 5.98 0.60 15.37
C TRP A 135 5.66 0.91 13.91
N VAL A 136 4.89 0.02 13.29
CA VAL A 136 4.62 0.11 11.87
C VAL A 136 3.55 1.16 11.63
N ALA A 137 3.91 2.15 10.81
CA ALA A 137 2.99 3.16 10.35
C ALA A 137 3.23 3.44 8.85
N TRP A 138 2.19 3.96 8.19
CA TRP A 138 2.25 4.37 6.79
C TRP A 138 1.47 5.67 6.64
N ASN A 139 2.07 6.67 6.01
CA ASN A 139 1.40 7.95 5.80
C ASN A 139 0.44 7.87 4.61
N LYS A 140 0.84 7.16 3.55
CA LYS A 140 0.07 7.00 2.31
C LYS A 140 0.39 5.66 1.65
N PHE A 141 -0.61 5.07 1.01
CA PHE A 141 -0.47 3.88 0.19
C PHE A 141 -1.31 4.06 -1.08
N LEU A 142 -0.65 4.21 -2.22
CA LEU A 142 -1.25 4.54 -3.51
C LEU A 142 -1.07 3.40 -4.48
N ILE A 143 -2.12 3.12 -5.24
CA ILE A 143 -2.14 2.08 -6.27
C ILE A 143 -2.66 2.69 -7.55
N TYR A 144 -1.92 2.47 -8.63
CA TYR A 144 -2.18 3.02 -9.95
C TYR A 144 -2.38 1.89 -10.95
N GLY A 145 -3.47 1.92 -11.72
CA GLY A 145 -3.79 0.85 -12.69
C GLY A 145 -4.96 1.18 -13.61
N VAL A 146 -5.38 0.17 -14.39
CA VAL A 146 -6.51 0.21 -15.34
C VAL A 146 -7.38 -1.02 -15.31
#